data_AF-A0A8T5RXR0-F1
#
_entry.id   AF-A0A8T5RXR0-F1
#
_cell.length_a   1.000
_cell.length_b   1.000
_cell.length_c   1.000
_cell.angle_alpha   90.00
_cell.angle_beta   90.00
_cell.angle_gamma   90.00
#
_symmetry.space_group_name_H-M   'P 1'
#
loop_
_entity.id
_entity.type
_entity.pdbx_description
1 polymer ?
#
loop_
_entity_poly.entity_id
_entity_poly.type
_entity_poly.pdbx_seq_one_letter_code
_entity_poly.pdbx_strand_id
1 'polypeptide(L)'
;MSKNHTPKKPTKVITIRIDEGLSDHLDNMTKRIGITKTNLIKNYLELSKYMIKQKSALQSLNDRDLVVVKRSFLRNLIDRLVESEQLSFGDKLGVFINDIARIYGKQEDIHYKIDYCNNLGFFSSLLDDDNNLLVVRKFGPKKFVEAFLWRLFEQKELNPDYLEDEMKGNKSLRQKYKNQIKELDISSSHYSYEFAKIPENKNE
;
A
#
# COMPACT_ATOMS: atom_id res chain seq x y z
N MET A 1 5.18 -25.50 29.10
CA MET A 1 4.94 -24.80 27.80
C MET A 1 4.34 -23.43 28.11
N SER A 2 5.16 -22.38 28.05
CA SER A 2 4.74 -21.02 28.39
C SER A 2 4.01 -20.39 27.21
N LYS A 3 2.76 -19.94 27.41
CA LYS A 3 2.04 -19.11 26.45
C LYS A 3 2.68 -17.72 26.49
N ASN A 4 3.41 -17.37 25.44
CA ASN A 4 3.91 -16.00 25.24
C ASN A 4 2.70 -15.06 25.13
N HIS A 5 2.34 -14.41 26.25
CA HIS A 5 1.40 -13.31 26.26
C HIS A 5 2.07 -12.11 25.60
N THR A 6 1.72 -11.81 24.36
CA THR A 6 2.04 -10.52 23.77
C THR A 6 1.36 -9.42 24.59
N PRO A 7 2.10 -8.43 25.12
CA PRO A 7 1.51 -7.37 25.91
C PRO A 7 0.52 -6.58 25.06
N LYS A 8 -0.73 -6.50 25.52
CA LYS A 8 -1.77 -5.69 24.86
C LYS A 8 -1.32 -4.24 24.86
N LYS A 9 -1.28 -3.61 23.68
CA LYS A 9 -0.99 -2.18 23.53
C LYS A 9 -1.90 -1.36 24.46
N PRO A 10 -1.38 -0.33 25.14
CA PRO A 10 -2.19 0.50 26.03
C PRO A 10 -3.34 1.16 25.25
N THR A 11 -4.55 1.05 25.76
CA THR A 11 -5.77 1.60 25.12
C THR A 11 -6.26 2.85 25.87
N LYS A 12 -6.88 3.77 25.14
CA LYS A 12 -7.58 4.94 25.70
C LYS A 12 -9.04 4.92 25.27
N VAL A 13 -9.93 5.31 26.17
CA VAL A 13 -11.37 5.43 25.90
C VAL A 13 -11.70 6.88 25.60
N ILE A 14 -12.40 7.11 24.50
CA ILE A 14 -13.00 8.40 24.15
C ILE A 14 -14.52 8.22 24.06
N THR A 15 -15.28 9.17 24.58
CA THR A 15 -16.74 9.19 24.49
C THR A 15 -17.15 10.39 23.65
N ILE A 16 -17.85 10.14 22.54
CA ILE A 16 -18.32 11.18 21.62
C ILE A 16 -19.84 11.09 21.55
N ARG A 17 -20.53 12.21 21.74
CA ARG A 17 -21.97 12.33 21.49
C ARG A 17 -22.16 12.72 20.03
N ILE A 18 -23.03 11.99 19.33
CA ILE A 18 -23.42 12.26 17.95
C ILE A 18 -24.93 12.48 17.90
N ASP A 19 -25.40 13.22 16.90
CA ASP A 19 -26.84 13.39 16.66
C ASP A 19 -27.48 12.09 16.15
N GLU A 20 -28.81 12.02 16.29
CA GLU A 20 -29.61 10.85 15.90
C GLU A 20 -29.48 10.53 14.41
N GLY A 21 -29.50 11.56 13.55
CA GLY A 21 -29.37 11.39 12.10
C GLY A 21 -28.04 10.75 11.70
N LEU A 22 -26.93 11.16 12.30
CA LEU A 22 -25.62 10.53 12.09
C LEU A 22 -25.60 9.09 12.61
N SER A 23 -26.22 8.80 13.76
CA SER A 23 -26.32 7.45 14.29
C SER A 23 -27.07 6.51 13.35
N ASP A 24 -28.22 6.95 12.83
CA ASP A 24 -29.05 6.19 11.90
C ASP A 24 -28.34 5.96 10.57
N HIS A 25 -27.61 6.98 10.08
CA HIS A 25 -26.79 6.82 8.89
C HIS A 25 -25.73 5.74 9.06
N LEU A 26 -25.04 5.71 10.20
CA LEU A 26 -24.07 4.66 10.52
C LEU A 26 -24.73 3.28 10.60
N ASP A 27 -25.94 3.15 11.15
CA ASP A 27 -26.68 1.88 11.18
C ASP A 27 -27.07 1.37 9.79
N ASN A 28 -27.40 2.27 8.87
CA ASN A 28 -27.67 1.88 7.49
C ASN A 28 -26.40 1.42 6.77
N MET A 29 -25.26 2.06 7.04
CA MET A 29 -23.98 1.65 6.48
C MET A 29 -23.52 0.29 7.02
N THR A 30 -23.66 0.02 8.32
CA THR A 30 -23.27 -1.25 8.92
C THR A 30 -24.04 -2.43 8.33
N LYS A 31 -25.36 -2.26 8.09
CA LYS A 31 -26.21 -3.24 7.40
C LYS A 31 -25.71 -3.54 5.98
N ARG A 32 -25.30 -2.50 5.25
CA ARG A 32 -24.85 -2.64 3.85
C ARG A 32 -23.49 -3.33 3.75
N ILE A 33 -22.58 -3.06 4.68
CA ILE A 33 -21.17 -3.48 4.59
C ILE A 33 -20.89 -4.73 5.45
N GLY A 34 -21.80 -5.11 6.36
CA GLY A 34 -21.68 -6.31 7.19
C GLY A 34 -20.68 -6.19 8.33
N ILE A 35 -20.45 -4.97 8.85
CA ILE A 35 -19.53 -4.71 9.99
C ILE A 35 -20.25 -4.00 11.13
N THR A 36 -19.74 -4.11 12.36
CA THR A 36 -20.34 -3.43 13.51
C THR A 36 -20.16 -1.91 13.45
N LYS A 37 -21.09 -1.15 14.05
CA LYS A 37 -20.98 0.32 14.15
C LYS A 37 -19.66 0.75 14.77
N THR A 38 -19.21 0.04 15.81
CA THR A 38 -17.92 0.27 16.46
C THR A 38 -16.74 0.08 15.51
N ASN A 39 -16.72 -0.98 14.70
CA ASN A 39 -15.64 -1.21 13.74
C ASN A 39 -15.66 -0.17 12.62
N LEU A 40 -16.85 0.21 12.13
CA LEU A 40 -16.99 1.28 11.15
C LEU A 40 -16.41 2.61 11.67
N ILE A 41 -16.76 3.00 12.90
CA ILE A 41 -16.23 4.21 13.54
C ILE A 41 -14.71 4.11 13.71
N LYS A 42 -14.20 2.97 14.20
CA LYS A 42 -12.76 2.75 14.32
C LYS A 42 -12.03 2.90 12.99
N ASN A 43 -12.58 2.36 11.90
CA ASN A 43 -11.98 2.51 10.57
C ASN A 43 -11.90 3.98 10.16
N TYR A 44 -12.94 4.79 10.40
CA TYR A 44 -12.89 6.23 10.15
C TYR A 44 -11.87 6.97 11.02
N LEU A 45 -11.74 6.60 12.29
CA LEU A 45 -10.75 7.18 13.18
C LEU A 45 -9.33 6.78 12.77
N GLU A 46 -9.12 5.55 12.29
CA GLU A 46 -7.83 5.10 11.77
C GLU A 46 -7.38 5.92 10.55
N LEU A 47 -8.31 6.38 9.69
CA LEU A 47 -7.98 7.28 8.59
C LEU A 47 -7.38 8.61 9.04
N SER A 48 -7.66 9.07 10.27
CA SER A 48 -7.07 10.31 10.80
C SER A 48 -5.55 10.26 10.92
N LYS A 49 -4.95 9.06 10.93
CA LYS A 49 -3.49 8.88 10.88
C LYS A 49 -2.88 9.26 9.52
N TYR A 50 -3.72 9.47 8.50
CA TYR A 50 -3.32 9.54 7.09
C TYR A 50 -3.86 10.78 6.37
N MET A 51 -4.98 11.33 6.84
CA MET A 51 -5.64 12.47 6.22
C MET A 51 -6.33 13.37 7.25
N ILE A 52 -6.42 14.65 6.92
CA ILE A 52 -7.12 15.67 7.67
C ILE A 52 -8.34 16.09 6.85
N LYS A 53 -9.54 16.06 7.45
CA LYS A 53 -10.74 16.65 6.86
C LYS A 53 -10.90 18.08 7.39
N GLN A 54 -10.58 19.08 6.58
CA GLN A 54 -10.82 20.49 6.90
C GLN A 54 -12.00 21.03 6.09
N LYS A 55 -13.10 21.42 6.76
CA LYS A 55 -14.31 21.97 6.13
C LYS A 55 -14.79 21.09 4.96
N SER A 56 -14.48 21.50 3.74
CA SER A 56 -14.87 20.88 2.46
C SER A 56 -13.76 20.07 1.78
N ALA A 57 -12.53 20.05 2.32
CA ALA A 57 -11.38 19.39 1.71
C ALA A 57 -10.86 18.22 2.55
N LEU A 58 -10.41 17.17 1.87
CA LEU A 58 -9.56 16.13 2.44
C LEU A 58 -8.13 16.47 2.05
N GLN A 59 -7.27 16.62 3.04
CA GLN A 59 -5.85 16.93 2.86
C GLN A 59 -5.00 15.79 3.39
N SER A 60 -3.86 15.54 2.77
CA SER A 60 -2.81 14.73 3.38
C SER A 60 -2.19 15.48 4.56
N LEU A 61 -1.40 14.78 5.36
CA LEU A 61 -0.73 15.33 6.55
C LEU A 61 0.35 16.37 6.22
N ASN A 62 0.67 16.57 4.94
CA ASN A 62 1.56 17.61 4.43
C ASN A 62 0.80 18.69 3.64
N ASP A 63 -0.47 18.91 3.99
CA ASP A 63 -1.35 19.97 3.46
C ASP A 63 -1.62 19.92 1.95
N ARG A 64 -1.44 18.76 1.31
CA ARG A 64 -1.81 18.58 -0.10
C ARG A 64 -3.24 18.11 -0.22
N ASP A 65 -3.97 18.65 -1.19
CA ASP A 65 -5.34 18.21 -1.48
C ASP A 65 -5.35 16.77 -1.99
N LEU A 66 -6.30 15.98 -1.49
CA LEU A 66 -6.51 14.60 -1.87
C LEU A 66 -7.73 14.47 -2.78
N VAL A 67 -7.56 13.73 -3.87
CA VAL A 67 -8.66 13.31 -4.75
C VAL A 67 -8.94 11.83 -4.53
N VAL A 68 -10.19 11.50 -4.23
CA VAL A 68 -10.62 10.10 -4.13
C VAL A 68 -11.05 9.61 -5.51
N VAL A 69 -10.32 8.62 -6.03
CA VAL A 69 -10.62 7.99 -7.32
C VAL A 69 -11.03 6.53 -7.13
N LYS A 70 -11.91 6.03 -8.00
CA LYS A 70 -12.24 4.60 -8.03
C LYS A 70 -10.99 3.82 -8.44
N ARG A 71 -10.67 2.75 -7.72
CA ARG A 71 -9.50 1.89 -8.02
C ARG A 71 -9.48 1.39 -9.46
N SER A 72 -10.62 0.95 -9.98
CA SER A 72 -10.73 0.50 -11.37
C SER A 72 -10.45 1.61 -12.38
N PHE A 73 -10.84 2.85 -12.06
CA PHE A 73 -10.56 4.00 -12.90
C PHE A 73 -9.06 4.32 -12.90
N LEU A 74 -8.43 4.39 -11.72
CA LEU A 74 -6.99 4.61 -11.61
C LEU A 74 -6.20 3.53 -12.37
N ARG A 75 -6.54 2.25 -12.17
CA ARG A 75 -5.90 1.14 -12.91
C ARG A 75 -6.01 1.34 -14.42
N ASN A 76 -7.20 1.66 -14.93
CA ASN A 76 -7.41 1.88 -16.35
C ASN A 76 -6.62 3.08 -16.90
N LEU A 77 -6.32 4.09 -16.08
CA LEU A 77 -5.42 5.19 -16.47
C LEU A 77 -3.98 4.69 -16.59
N ILE A 78 -3.50 3.92 -15.61
CA ILE A 78 -2.13 3.38 -15.61
C ILE A 78 -1.94 2.39 -16.77
N ASP A 79 -2.92 1.54 -17.06
CA ASP A 79 -2.89 0.56 -18.17
C ASP A 79 -2.74 1.23 -19.55
N ARG A 80 -3.11 2.52 -19.68
CA ARG A 80 -2.99 3.29 -20.93
C ARG A 80 -1.64 4.00 -21.09
N LEU A 81 -0.86 4.09 -20.02
CA LEU A 81 0.48 4.67 -20.05
C LEU A 81 1.42 3.72 -20.79
N VAL A 82 2.39 4.29 -21.50
CA VAL A 82 3.48 3.47 -22.07
C VAL A 82 4.37 2.91 -20.95
N GLU A 83 5.12 1.85 -21.19
CA GLU A 83 5.88 1.16 -20.12
C GLU A 83 6.82 2.09 -19.32
N SER A 84 7.49 3.04 -19.99
CA SER A 84 8.36 4.01 -19.34
C SER A 84 7.59 4.96 -18.39
N GLU A 85 6.38 5.36 -18.77
CA GLU A 85 5.49 6.15 -17.93
C GLU A 85 4.92 5.32 -16.78
N GLN A 86 4.63 4.03 -17.00
CA GLN A 86 4.22 3.12 -15.93
C GLN A 86 5.32 2.97 -14.86
N LEU A 87 6.57 2.79 -15.28
CA LEU A 87 7.73 2.76 -14.38
C LEU A 87 7.85 4.07 -13.60
N SER A 88 7.84 5.21 -14.30
CA SER A 88 7.95 6.53 -13.67
C SER A 88 6.83 6.80 -12.67
N PHE A 89 5.61 6.38 -12.99
CA PHE A 89 4.47 6.57 -12.11
C PHE A 89 4.54 5.66 -10.87
N GLY A 90 4.94 4.40 -11.05
CA GLY A 90 5.18 3.48 -9.93
C GLY A 90 6.25 4.02 -8.99
N ASP A 91 7.36 4.50 -9.54
CA ASP A 91 8.45 5.10 -8.79
C ASP A 91 7.99 6.30 -7.96
N LYS A 92 7.30 7.28 -8.58
CA LYS A 92 6.77 8.47 -7.89
C LYS A 92 5.81 8.10 -6.76
N LEU A 93 4.98 7.08 -6.95
CA LEU A 93 4.05 6.62 -5.93
C LEU A 93 4.80 5.94 -4.76
N GLY A 94 5.86 5.18 -5.05
CA GLY A 94 6.73 4.61 -4.03
C GLY A 94 7.47 5.69 -3.23
N VAL A 95 7.97 6.74 -3.90
CA VAL A 95 8.58 7.92 -3.26
C VAL A 95 7.58 8.59 -2.33
N PHE A 96 6.34 8.78 -2.76
CA PHE A 96 5.29 9.35 -1.92
C PHE A 96 5.10 8.57 -0.60
N ILE A 97 5.03 7.24 -0.66
CA ILE A 97 4.89 6.41 0.54
C ILE A 97 6.13 6.52 1.44
N ASN A 98 7.33 6.46 0.87
CA ASN A 98 8.58 6.59 1.61
C ASN A 98 8.74 7.97 2.26
N ASP A 99 8.32 9.04 1.59
CA ASP A 99 8.37 10.41 2.10
C ASP A 99 7.47 10.57 3.32
N ILE A 100 6.25 10.04 3.27
CA ILE A 100 5.37 10.00 4.44
C ILE A 100 6.03 9.22 5.57
N ALA A 101 6.53 8.01 5.30
CA ALA A 101 7.21 7.21 6.32
C ALA A 101 8.39 7.96 6.95
N ARG A 102 9.18 8.68 6.15
CA ARG A 102 10.29 9.52 6.62
C ARG A 102 9.82 10.67 7.53
N ILE A 103 8.76 11.40 7.15
CA ILE A 103 8.19 12.48 7.97
C ILE A 103 7.78 11.98 9.37
N TYR A 104 7.30 10.74 9.46
CA TYR A 104 6.88 10.11 10.72
C TYR A 104 8.00 9.37 11.47
N GLY A 105 9.25 9.43 11.01
CA GLY A 105 10.36 8.68 11.63
C GLY A 105 10.22 7.16 11.47
N LYS A 106 9.54 6.71 10.42
CA LYS A 106 9.21 5.32 10.08
C LYS A 106 9.84 4.87 8.75
N GLN A 107 10.92 5.52 8.33
CA GLN A 107 11.55 5.28 7.03
C GLN A 107 11.97 3.81 6.82
N GLU A 108 12.47 3.15 7.86
CA GLU A 108 12.92 1.75 7.80
C GLU A 108 11.83 0.74 8.19
N ASP A 109 10.65 1.20 8.59
CA ASP A 109 9.54 0.37 9.04
C ASP A 109 8.68 -0.06 7.84
N ILE A 110 9.05 -1.19 7.21
CA ILE A 110 8.32 -1.71 6.05
C ILE A 110 6.88 -2.10 6.37
N HIS A 111 6.61 -2.56 7.59
CA HIS A 111 5.26 -2.88 8.04
C HIS A 111 4.39 -1.63 8.06
N TYR A 112 4.90 -0.52 8.61
CA TYR A 112 4.21 0.77 8.57
C TYR A 112 3.87 1.20 7.13
N LYS A 113 4.81 1.06 6.19
CA LYS A 113 4.60 1.43 4.78
C LYS A 113 3.52 0.58 4.10
N ILE A 114 3.50 -0.73 4.35
CA ILE A 114 2.51 -1.65 3.79
C ILE A 114 1.13 -1.38 4.40
N ASP A 115 1.07 -1.18 5.72
CA ASP A 115 -0.17 -0.78 6.41
C ASP A 115 -0.69 0.55 5.85
N TYR A 116 0.20 1.50 5.55
CA TYR A 116 -0.19 2.76 4.93
C TYR A 116 -0.79 2.54 3.53
N CYS A 117 -0.17 1.70 2.69
CA CYS A 117 -0.70 1.34 1.37
C CYS A 117 -2.09 0.68 1.46
N ASN A 118 -2.29 -0.20 2.44
CA ASN A 118 -3.59 -0.84 2.68
C ASN A 118 -4.65 0.18 3.07
N ASN A 119 -4.33 1.10 3.98
CA ASN A 119 -5.25 2.14 4.43
C ASN A 119 -5.58 3.18 3.35
N LEU A 120 -4.66 3.43 2.42
CA LEU A 120 -4.92 4.24 1.22
C LEU A 120 -5.72 3.48 0.14
N GLY A 121 -5.99 2.19 0.34
CA GLY A 121 -6.75 1.35 -0.58
C GLY A 121 -5.98 0.89 -1.82
N PHE A 122 -4.64 0.92 -1.77
CA PHE A 122 -3.79 0.51 -2.89
C PHE A 122 -3.83 -1.01 -3.08
N PHE A 123 -3.41 -1.77 -2.06
CA PHE A 123 -3.47 -3.24 -2.02
C PHE A 123 -3.53 -3.72 -0.57
N SER A 124 -4.08 -4.91 -0.37
CA SER A 124 -4.18 -5.53 0.96
C SER A 124 -2.79 -5.97 1.44
N SER A 125 -2.56 -5.90 2.75
CA SER A 125 -1.36 -6.40 3.42
C SER A 125 -1.37 -7.94 3.54
N LEU A 126 -1.40 -8.64 2.40
CA LEU A 126 -1.41 -10.09 2.34
C LEU A 126 0.01 -10.62 2.19
N LEU A 127 0.40 -11.59 3.03
CA LEU A 127 1.70 -12.27 2.98
C LEU A 127 1.47 -13.77 2.75
N ASP A 128 2.44 -14.44 2.14
CA ASP A 128 2.50 -15.89 2.11
C ASP A 128 3.22 -16.46 3.35
N ASP A 129 3.37 -17.79 3.39
CA ASP A 129 4.03 -18.51 4.48
C ASP A 129 5.54 -18.17 4.61
N ASP A 130 6.16 -17.65 3.55
CA ASP A 130 7.57 -17.26 3.48
C ASP A 130 7.80 -15.75 3.72
N ASN A 131 6.76 -15.02 4.16
CA ASN A 131 6.73 -13.57 4.36
C ASN A 131 6.96 -12.73 3.09
N ASN A 132 6.65 -13.26 1.91
CA ASN A 132 6.64 -12.46 0.68
C ASN A 132 5.33 -11.68 0.57
N LEU A 133 5.43 -10.41 0.16
CA LEU A 133 4.25 -9.57 -0.07
C LEU A 133 3.49 -10.01 -1.32
N LEU A 134 2.19 -10.30 -1.15
CA LEU A 134 1.28 -10.65 -2.23
C LEU A 134 0.46 -9.44 -2.68
N VAL A 135 0.78 -8.90 -3.86
CA VAL A 135 0.09 -7.75 -4.43
C VAL A 135 -0.88 -8.20 -5.51
N VAL A 136 -2.19 -8.00 -5.31
CA VAL A 136 -3.21 -8.36 -6.31
C VAL A 136 -2.90 -7.75 -7.69
N ARG A 137 -2.94 -8.55 -8.76
CA ARG A 137 -2.68 -8.10 -10.14
C ARG A 137 -3.64 -6.99 -10.61
N LYS A 138 -4.79 -6.85 -9.96
CA LYS A 138 -5.74 -5.74 -10.19
C LYS A 138 -5.27 -4.39 -9.63
N PHE A 139 -4.11 -4.32 -8.99
CA PHE A 139 -3.52 -3.05 -8.54
C PHE A 139 -3.03 -2.20 -9.72
N GLY A 140 -2.35 -2.80 -10.68
CA GLY A 140 -1.83 -2.11 -11.85
C GLY A 140 -1.05 -3.06 -12.77
N PRO A 141 -0.58 -2.56 -13.91
CA PRO A 141 0.23 -3.33 -14.84
C PRO A 141 1.59 -3.67 -14.22
N LYS A 142 2.21 -4.76 -14.72
CA LYS A 142 3.41 -5.36 -14.13
C LYS A 142 4.54 -4.35 -13.90
N LYS A 143 4.91 -3.55 -14.91
CA LYS A 143 6.00 -2.56 -14.81
C LYS A 143 5.74 -1.49 -13.75
N PHE A 144 4.51 -1.01 -13.66
CA PHE A 144 4.10 -0.09 -12.59
C PHE A 144 4.29 -0.73 -11.20
N VAL A 145 3.82 -1.97 -11.00
CA VAL A 145 3.92 -2.67 -9.71
C VAL A 145 5.39 -2.94 -9.35
N GLU A 146 6.21 -3.33 -10.31
CA GLU A 146 7.66 -3.54 -10.12
C GLU A 146 8.36 -2.27 -9.64
N ALA A 147 8.20 -1.16 -10.36
CA ALA A 147 8.81 0.12 -9.96
C ALA A 147 8.31 0.61 -8.60
N PHE A 148 7.00 0.49 -8.36
CA PHE A 148 6.41 0.89 -7.09
C PHE A 148 6.99 0.10 -5.92
N LEU A 149 6.99 -1.25 -6.00
CA LEU A 149 7.51 -2.09 -4.93
C LEU A 149 9.02 -1.96 -4.80
N TRP A 150 9.76 -1.85 -5.90
CA TRP A 150 11.20 -1.63 -5.85
C TRP A 150 11.53 -0.35 -5.09
N ARG A 151 10.88 0.76 -5.42
CA ARG A 151 11.07 2.01 -4.69
C ARG A 151 10.67 1.88 -3.23
N LEU A 152 9.59 1.16 -2.92
CA LEU A 152 9.09 0.99 -1.56
C LEU A 152 10.08 0.23 -0.66
N PHE A 153 10.67 -0.86 -1.16
CA PHE A 153 11.55 -1.76 -0.42
C PHE A 153 13.02 -1.35 -0.49
N GLU A 154 13.54 -1.09 -1.69
CA GLU A 154 14.96 -0.78 -1.91
C GLU A 154 15.29 0.70 -1.71
N GLN A 155 14.27 1.55 -1.61
CA GLN A 155 14.39 3.02 -1.52
C GLN A 155 15.19 3.65 -2.68
N LYS A 156 15.32 2.94 -3.80
CA LYS A 156 16.08 3.35 -5.00
C LYS A 156 15.20 3.33 -6.24
N GLU A 157 15.65 4.04 -7.27
CA GLU A 157 14.97 4.00 -8.57
C GLU A 157 15.19 2.64 -9.22
N LEU A 158 14.15 2.10 -9.82
CA LEU A 158 14.30 0.94 -10.69
C LEU A 158 14.97 1.38 -11.98
N ASN A 159 15.81 0.53 -12.58
CA ASN A 159 16.48 0.88 -13.83
C ASN A 159 15.43 1.24 -14.91
N PRO A 160 15.43 2.48 -15.44
CA PRO A 160 14.45 2.92 -16.42
C PRO A 160 14.52 2.15 -17.74
N ASP A 161 15.65 1.50 -18.03
CA ASP A 161 15.84 0.67 -19.23
C ASP A 161 15.17 -0.71 -19.12
N TYR A 162 14.54 -1.05 -18.00
CA TYR A 162 13.79 -2.31 -17.83
C TYR A 162 12.44 -2.34 -18.57
N LEU A 163 12.45 -1.81 -19.79
CA LEU A 163 11.37 -1.85 -20.78
C LEU A 163 11.49 -3.15 -21.59
N GLU A 164 10.35 -3.74 -21.95
CA GLU A 164 10.33 -4.98 -22.75
C GLU A 164 11.09 -4.82 -24.08
N ASP A 165 10.90 -3.69 -24.77
CA ASP A 165 11.53 -3.44 -26.07
C ASP A 165 13.06 -3.26 -25.98
N GLU A 166 13.56 -2.54 -24.96
CA GLU A 166 15.00 -2.38 -24.71
C GLU A 166 15.65 -3.73 -24.33
N MET A 167 14.92 -4.56 -23.59
CA MET A 167 15.39 -5.87 -23.16
C MET A 167 15.44 -6.90 -24.30
N LYS A 168 14.55 -6.84 -25.30
CA LYS A 168 14.52 -7.82 -26.42
C LYS A 168 15.87 -7.94 -27.14
N GLY A 169 16.59 -6.83 -27.31
CA GLY A 169 17.92 -6.80 -27.94
C GLY A 169 19.08 -7.06 -26.98
N ASN A 170 18.91 -6.81 -25.68
CA ASN A 170 20.02 -6.76 -24.73
C ASN A 170 20.00 -7.93 -23.74
N LYS A 171 20.79 -8.98 -24.01
CA LYS A 171 20.91 -10.17 -23.14
C LYS A 171 21.43 -9.82 -21.74
N SER A 172 22.41 -8.91 -21.64
CA SER A 172 22.97 -8.50 -20.35
C SER A 172 21.93 -7.79 -19.49
N LEU A 173 21.16 -6.88 -20.09
CA LEU A 173 20.09 -6.15 -19.42
C LEU A 173 18.97 -7.09 -18.96
N ARG A 174 18.55 -8.05 -19.81
CA ARG A 174 17.60 -9.10 -19.42
C ARG A 174 18.07 -9.91 -18.22
N GLN A 175 19.35 -10.29 -18.19
CA GLN A 175 19.89 -11.04 -17.07
C GLN A 175 19.90 -10.21 -15.79
N LYS A 176 20.29 -8.93 -15.87
CA LYS A 176 20.23 -8.00 -14.72
C LYS A 176 18.81 -7.84 -14.20
N TYR A 177 17.84 -7.64 -15.10
CA TYR A 177 16.42 -7.55 -14.75
C TYR A 177 15.94 -8.81 -14.03
N LYS A 178 16.19 -10.01 -14.57
CA LYS A 178 15.79 -11.27 -13.92
C LYS A 178 16.42 -11.48 -12.54
N ASN A 179 17.65 -11.00 -12.34
CA ASN A 179 18.33 -11.12 -11.05
C ASN A 179 17.77 -10.15 -10.01
N GLN A 180 17.35 -8.95 -10.41
CA GLN A 180 16.80 -7.94 -9.49
C GLN A 180 15.30 -8.12 -9.25
N ILE A 181 14.55 -8.40 -10.31
CA ILE A 181 13.09 -8.52 -10.33
C ILE A 181 12.71 -9.97 -10.56
N LYS A 182 13.05 -10.81 -9.57
CA LYS A 182 12.68 -12.22 -9.58
C LYS A 182 11.25 -12.38 -9.07
N GLU A 183 10.31 -12.54 -10.00
CA GLU A 183 8.91 -12.86 -9.70
C GLU A 183 8.82 -14.29 -9.14
N LEU A 184 8.08 -14.45 -8.05
CA LEU A 184 7.78 -15.73 -7.43
C LEU A 184 6.38 -16.14 -7.90
N ASP A 185 6.26 -17.19 -8.72
CA ASP A 185 5.00 -17.69 -9.29
C ASP A 185 4.12 -18.40 -8.24
N ILE A 186 3.78 -17.70 -7.15
CA ILE A 186 3.08 -18.23 -5.98
C ILE A 186 1.56 -18.22 -6.19
N SER A 187 1.05 -17.25 -6.94
CA SER A 187 -0.38 -17.10 -7.21
C SER A 187 -0.63 -16.51 -8.60
N SER A 188 -1.59 -17.08 -9.32
CA SER A 188 -2.04 -16.54 -10.62
C SER A 188 -2.74 -15.17 -10.50
N SER A 189 -3.20 -14.80 -9.30
CA SER A 189 -3.96 -13.56 -9.05
C SER A 189 -3.14 -12.47 -8.37
N HIS A 190 -1.92 -12.77 -7.93
CA HIS A 190 -1.02 -11.83 -7.26
C HIS A 190 0.32 -11.75 -7.99
N TYR A 191 0.98 -10.61 -7.85
CA TYR A 191 2.40 -10.46 -8.03
C TYR A 191 3.09 -10.75 -6.69
N SER A 192 4.24 -11.40 -6.75
CA SER A 192 5.14 -11.61 -5.62
C SER A 192 6.56 -11.54 -6.15
N TYR A 193 7.47 -10.92 -5.41
CA TYR A 193 8.86 -10.73 -5.82
C TYR A 193 9.81 -11.03 -4.67
N GLU A 194 10.95 -11.65 -4.98
CA GLU A 194 11.96 -12.04 -3.97
C GLU A 194 12.50 -10.83 -3.18
N PHE A 195 12.69 -9.68 -3.84
CA PHE A 195 13.14 -8.44 -3.17
C PHE A 195 12.08 -7.85 -2.22
N ALA A 196 10.81 -8.26 -2.36
CA ALA A 196 9.69 -7.77 -1.55
C ALA A 196 9.36 -8.72 -0.38
N LYS A 197 10.37 -9.45 0.11
CA LYS A 197 10.28 -10.28 1.31
C LYS A 197 10.41 -9.42 2.55
N ILE A 198 9.46 -9.56 3.47
CA ILE A 198 9.48 -8.85 4.74
C ILE A 198 10.42 -9.60 5.69
N PRO A 199 11.43 -8.94 6.29
CA PRO A 199 12.27 -9.56 7.30
C PRO A 199 11.41 -10.03 8.48
N GLU A 200 11.64 -11.25 8.95
CA GLU A 200 11.11 -11.63 10.26
C GLU A 200 11.68 -10.67 11.29
N ASN A 201 10.82 -9.98 12.04
CA ASN A 201 11.26 -9.14 13.14
C ASN A 201 12.13 -10.01 14.06
N LYS A 202 13.44 -9.76 14.06
CA LYS A 202 14.27 -10.11 15.21
C LYS A 202 13.75 -9.26 16.34
N ASN A 203 12.91 -9.86 17.19
CA ASN A 203 12.53 -9.25 18.45
C ASN A 203 13.83 -8.95 19.21
N GLU A 204 14.22 -7.68 19.25
CA GLU A 204 15.06 -7.13 20.32
C GLU A 204 14.15 -6.67 21.46
#